data_AF-A0A142F479-F1
#
_entry.id   AF-A0A142F479-F1
#
_cell.length_a   1.000
_cell.length_b   1.000
_cell.length_c   1.000
_cell.angle_alpha   90.00
_cell.angle_beta   90.00
_cell.angle_gamma   90.00
#
_symmetry.space_group_name_H-M   'P 1'
#
loop_
_entity.id
_entity.type
_entity.pdbx_description
1 polymer ?
#
loop_
_entity_poly.entity_id
_entity_poly.type
_entity_poly.pdbx_seq_one_letter_code
_entity_poly.pdbx_strand_id
1 'polypeptide(L)'
;EVEQSNKNLCNLKILNRSIKDCSMDSNIIEELINKNNSLKEEIISQRNEIEKDNFMEHHVKINLKIKFDDARITLGRNLYESNLTSLKTRMKNILDFYTNSKKKYKDLNEADLKKIKENEEWKSAKELIDALNVEYEILKKQADSLISSKNNEIIKWIGNKIVDQNKEINEKVEEHVNLLDKII
;
A
#
# COMPACT_ATOMS: atom_id res chain seq x y z
N GLU A 1 -35.01 -40.60 -2.81
CA GLU A 1 -35.16 -39.15 -3.11
C GLU A 1 -34.53 -38.25 -2.05
N VAL A 2 -34.83 -38.45 -0.76
CA VAL A 2 -34.28 -37.63 0.35
C VAL A 2 -32.75 -37.62 0.40
N GLU A 3 -32.10 -38.77 0.25
CA GLU A 3 -30.62 -38.87 0.27
C GLU A 3 -29.96 -38.10 -0.88
N GLN A 4 -30.51 -38.20 -2.10
CA GLN A 4 -30.01 -37.47 -3.25
C GLN A 4 -30.21 -35.96 -3.09
N SER A 5 -31.35 -35.53 -2.55
CA SER A 5 -31.60 -34.13 -2.21
C SER A 5 -30.64 -33.61 -1.13
N ASN A 6 -30.33 -34.42 -0.11
CA ASN A 6 -29.36 -34.06 0.93
C ASN A 6 -27.93 -33.95 0.38
N LYS A 7 -27.52 -34.90 -0.48
CA LYS A 7 -26.23 -34.85 -1.19
C LYS A 7 -26.11 -33.56 -2.01
N ASN A 8 -27.13 -33.28 -2.82
CA ASN A 8 -27.23 -32.08 -3.65
C ASN A 8 -27.10 -30.78 -2.84
N LEU A 9 -27.81 -30.71 -1.71
CA LEU A 9 -27.74 -29.56 -0.80
C LEU A 9 -26.33 -29.40 -0.19
N CYS A 10 -25.69 -30.50 0.21
CA CYS A 10 -24.33 -30.49 0.73
C CYS A 10 -23.32 -29.95 -0.31
N ASN A 11 -23.41 -30.45 -1.56
CA ASN A 11 -22.57 -29.99 -2.67
C ASN A 11 -22.72 -28.47 -2.90
N LEU A 12 -23.96 -27.97 -2.92
CA LEU A 12 -24.23 -26.54 -3.07
C LEU A 12 -23.66 -25.71 -1.92
N LYS A 13 -23.75 -26.18 -0.67
CA LYS A 13 -23.18 -25.48 0.50
C LYS A 13 -21.66 -25.32 0.37
N ILE A 14 -20.97 -26.41 0.00
CA ILE A 14 -19.51 -26.39 -0.21
C ILE A 14 -19.15 -25.39 -1.31
N LEU A 15 -19.78 -25.49 -2.47
CA LEU A 15 -19.51 -24.62 -3.62
C LEU A 15 -19.80 -23.16 -3.33
N ASN A 16 -20.92 -22.85 -2.66
CA ASN A 16 -21.26 -21.48 -2.28
C ASN A 16 -20.21 -20.87 -1.35
N ARG A 17 -19.69 -21.66 -0.40
CA ARG A 17 -18.62 -21.22 0.49
C ARG A 17 -17.32 -20.98 -0.30
N SER A 18 -16.89 -21.94 -1.12
CA SER A 18 -15.68 -21.82 -1.93
C SER A 18 -15.72 -20.60 -2.87
N ILE A 19 -16.88 -20.34 -3.50
CA ILE A 19 -17.09 -19.15 -4.33
C ILE A 19 -16.96 -17.88 -3.48
N LYS A 20 -17.64 -17.81 -2.34
CA LYS A 20 -17.62 -16.64 -1.46
C LYS A 20 -16.20 -16.32 -0.99
N ASP A 21 -15.49 -17.33 -0.49
CA ASP A 21 -14.14 -17.17 0.06
C ASP A 21 -13.16 -16.74 -1.07
N CYS A 22 -13.23 -17.40 -2.24
CA CYS A 22 -12.43 -17.03 -3.41
C CYS A 22 -12.74 -15.62 -3.94
N SER A 23 -14.01 -15.19 -3.94
CA SER A 23 -14.39 -13.83 -4.32
C SER A 23 -13.84 -12.78 -3.36
N MET A 24 -13.83 -13.08 -2.05
CA MET A 24 -13.23 -12.19 -1.06
C MET A 24 -11.73 -12.02 -1.30
N ASP A 25 -11.00 -13.12 -1.52
CA ASP A 25 -9.57 -13.09 -1.85
C ASP A 25 -9.30 -12.32 -3.16
N SER A 26 -10.18 -12.47 -4.16
CA SER A 26 -10.09 -11.71 -5.42
C SER A 26 -10.23 -10.20 -5.19
N ASN A 27 -11.12 -9.77 -4.30
CA ASN A 27 -11.28 -8.35 -3.97
C ASN A 27 -10.04 -7.81 -3.26
N ILE A 28 -9.41 -8.59 -2.38
CA ILE A 28 -8.17 -8.20 -1.70
C ILE A 28 -7.05 -7.93 -2.71
N ILE A 29 -6.94 -8.75 -3.77
CA ILE A 29 -5.96 -8.51 -4.86
C ILE A 29 -6.22 -7.17 -5.55
N GLU A 30 -7.48 -6.85 -5.86
CA GLU A 30 -7.83 -5.58 -6.51
C GLU A 30 -7.53 -4.38 -5.61
N GLU A 31 -7.85 -4.47 -4.32
CA GLU A 31 -7.48 -3.47 -3.32
C GLU A 31 -5.96 -3.29 -3.26
N LEU A 32 -5.19 -4.39 -3.25
CA LEU A 32 -3.73 -4.35 -3.19
C LEU A 32 -3.12 -3.69 -4.43
N ILE A 33 -3.67 -3.95 -5.62
CA ILE A 33 -3.27 -3.27 -6.86
C ILE A 33 -3.50 -1.76 -6.74
N ASN A 34 -4.69 -1.36 -6.31
CA ASN A 34 -5.05 0.06 -6.18
C ASN A 34 -4.18 0.76 -5.15
N LYS A 35 -3.98 0.13 -3.99
CA LYS A 35 -3.11 0.60 -2.89
C LYS A 35 -1.66 0.77 -3.33
N ASN A 36 -1.11 -0.21 -4.06
CA ASN A 36 0.25 -0.16 -4.59
C ASN A 36 0.41 1.00 -5.58
N ASN A 37 -0.54 1.17 -6.51
CA ASN A 37 -0.50 2.25 -7.48
C ASN A 37 -0.60 3.62 -6.83
N SER A 38 -1.51 3.78 -5.87
CA SER A 38 -1.64 5.03 -5.10
C SER A 38 -0.35 5.35 -4.33
N LEU A 39 0.30 4.36 -3.72
CA LEU A 39 1.56 4.56 -3.00
C LEU A 39 2.72 4.95 -3.96
N LYS A 40 2.78 4.37 -5.16
CA LYS A 40 3.76 4.77 -6.20
C LYS A 40 3.57 6.24 -6.58
N GLU A 41 2.34 6.65 -6.82
CA GLU A 41 1.99 8.02 -7.17
C GLU A 41 2.33 9.00 -6.04
N GLU A 42 2.03 8.62 -4.78
CA GLU A 42 2.37 9.39 -3.59
C GLU A 42 3.89 9.58 -3.47
N ILE A 43 4.69 8.51 -3.57
CA ILE A 43 6.15 8.57 -3.55
C ILE A 43 6.70 9.50 -4.65
N ILE A 44 6.17 9.40 -5.88
CA ILE A 44 6.58 10.25 -6.99
C ILE A 44 6.23 11.71 -6.74
N SER A 45 5.02 11.97 -6.23
CA SER A 45 4.56 13.33 -5.90
C SER A 45 5.45 13.96 -4.84
N GLN A 46 5.72 13.24 -3.74
CA GLN A 46 6.55 13.69 -2.63
C GLN A 46 8.00 13.95 -3.06
N ARG A 47 8.54 13.10 -3.94
CA ARG A 47 9.86 13.32 -4.56
C ARG A 47 9.89 14.60 -5.40
N ASN A 48 8.84 14.86 -6.19
CA ASN A 48 8.75 16.06 -7.02
C ASN A 48 8.58 17.33 -6.17
N GLU A 49 7.89 17.24 -5.02
CA GLU A 49 7.81 18.34 -4.06
C GLU A 49 9.18 18.71 -3.49
N ILE A 50 10.03 17.73 -3.17
CA ILE A 50 11.42 17.98 -2.70
C ILE A 50 12.21 18.78 -3.74
N GLU A 51 11.99 18.50 -5.03
CA GLU A 51 12.69 19.19 -6.13
C GLU A 51 12.22 20.64 -6.32
N LYS A 52 10.95 20.93 -6.04
CA LYS A 52 10.38 22.28 -6.10
C LYS A 52 10.59 23.08 -4.83
N ASP A 53 10.91 22.42 -3.72
CA ASP A 53 11.15 23.09 -2.45
C ASP A 53 12.37 24.00 -2.59
N ASN A 54 12.29 25.24 -2.10
CA ASN A 54 13.37 26.23 -2.16
C ASN A 54 14.06 26.45 -0.82
N PHE A 55 13.57 25.82 0.25
CA PHE A 55 13.93 26.12 1.63
C PHE A 55 14.86 25.07 2.23
N MET A 56 14.70 23.82 1.80
CA MET A 56 15.53 22.71 2.25
C MET A 56 16.95 22.78 1.66
N GLU A 57 17.94 22.42 2.46
CA GLU A 57 19.34 22.41 2.04
C GLU A 57 19.58 21.42 0.90
N HIS A 58 20.47 21.79 -0.04
CA HIS A 58 20.70 21.01 -1.25
C HIS A 58 21.11 19.56 -0.99
N HIS A 59 22.00 19.34 -0.01
CA HIS A 59 22.46 18.00 0.35
C HIS A 59 21.34 17.16 0.98
N VAL A 60 20.47 17.77 1.79
CA VAL A 60 19.29 17.11 2.39
C VAL A 60 18.30 16.72 1.30
N LYS A 61 18.06 17.60 0.31
CA LYS A 61 17.23 17.29 -0.87
C LYS A 61 17.75 16.09 -1.63
N ILE A 62 19.05 16.06 -1.94
CA ILE A 62 19.67 14.93 -2.65
C ILE A 62 19.45 13.62 -1.87
N ASN A 63 19.75 13.63 -0.57
CA ASN A 63 19.62 12.45 0.29
C ASN A 63 18.17 11.94 0.34
N LEU A 64 17.19 12.84 0.48
CA LEU A 64 15.78 12.44 0.48
C LEU A 64 15.34 11.91 -0.89
N LYS A 65 15.75 12.54 -2.00
CA LYS A 65 15.45 12.04 -3.36
C LYS A 65 15.94 10.62 -3.56
N ILE A 66 17.19 10.32 -3.16
CA ILE A 66 17.74 8.96 -3.22
C ILE A 66 16.88 7.98 -2.42
N LYS A 67 16.54 8.32 -1.17
CA LYS A 67 15.69 7.46 -0.33
C LYS A 67 14.30 7.20 -0.92
N PHE A 68 13.68 8.21 -1.52
CA PHE A 68 12.39 8.04 -2.21
C PHE A 68 12.52 7.18 -3.49
N ASP A 69 13.61 7.35 -4.25
CA ASP A 69 13.89 6.51 -5.42
C ASP A 69 14.13 5.04 -5.02
N ASP A 70 14.87 4.80 -3.94
CA ASP A 70 15.08 3.46 -3.36
C ASP A 70 13.75 2.83 -2.91
N ALA A 71 12.90 3.59 -2.19
CA ALA A 71 11.59 3.12 -1.77
C ALA A 71 10.71 2.74 -2.98
N ARG A 72 10.74 3.54 -4.05
CA ARG A 72 10.02 3.23 -5.30
C ARG A 72 10.54 1.96 -5.97
N ILE A 73 11.86 1.77 -6.02
CA ILE A 73 12.48 0.57 -6.61
C ILE A 73 12.11 -0.67 -5.80
N THR A 74 12.21 -0.60 -4.47
CA THR A 74 11.83 -1.71 -3.57
C THR A 74 10.34 -2.05 -3.74
N LEU A 75 9.47 -1.04 -3.79
CA LEU A 75 8.04 -1.23 -4.05
C LEU A 75 7.80 -1.92 -5.40
N GLY A 76 8.50 -1.50 -6.45
CA GLY A 76 8.44 -2.14 -7.77
C GLY A 76 8.90 -3.58 -7.75
N ARG A 77 9.96 -3.91 -7.01
CA ARG A 77 10.49 -5.28 -6.91
C ARG A 77 9.57 -6.21 -6.12
N ASN A 78 9.03 -5.74 -5.00
CA ASN A 78 8.30 -6.57 -4.04
C ASN A 78 6.81 -6.68 -4.38
N LEU A 79 6.20 -5.61 -4.92
CA LEU A 79 4.82 -5.58 -5.41
C LEU A 79 4.78 -5.43 -6.93
N TYR A 80 5.55 -6.28 -7.61
CA TYR A 80 5.69 -6.25 -9.05
C TYR A 80 4.33 -6.45 -9.72
N GLU A 81 3.98 -5.52 -10.62
CA GLU A 81 2.62 -5.40 -11.17
C GLU A 81 2.21 -6.64 -11.98
N SER A 82 3.17 -7.32 -12.61
CA SER A 82 2.88 -8.57 -13.32
C SER A 82 2.52 -9.72 -12.37
N ASN A 83 3.06 -9.73 -11.14
CA ASN A 83 2.72 -10.76 -10.15
C ASN A 83 1.29 -10.57 -9.65
N LEU A 84 0.89 -9.34 -9.34
CA LEU A 84 -0.48 -9.02 -8.94
C LEU A 84 -1.49 -9.28 -10.07
N THR A 85 -1.13 -8.93 -11.31
CA THR A 85 -1.98 -9.19 -12.49
C THR A 85 -2.11 -10.69 -12.79
N SER A 86 -1.01 -11.45 -12.67
CA SER A 86 -1.00 -12.90 -12.79
C SER A 86 -1.87 -13.55 -11.71
N LEU A 87 -1.74 -13.09 -10.46
CA LEU A 87 -2.52 -13.57 -9.32
C LEU A 87 -4.02 -13.29 -9.50
N LYS A 88 -4.38 -12.08 -9.98
CA LYS A 88 -5.76 -11.73 -10.36
C LYS A 88 -6.32 -12.69 -11.40
N THR A 89 -5.53 -13.01 -12.43
CA THR A 89 -5.93 -13.95 -13.48
C THR A 89 -6.12 -15.36 -12.94
N ARG A 90 -5.20 -15.84 -12.09
CA ARG A 90 -5.32 -17.15 -11.43
C ARG A 90 -6.58 -17.24 -10.57
N MET A 91 -6.86 -16.23 -9.75
CA MET A 91 -8.08 -16.22 -8.92
C MET A 91 -9.36 -16.18 -9.74
N LYS A 92 -9.37 -15.47 -10.87
CA LYS A 92 -10.49 -15.52 -11.81
C LYS A 92 -10.73 -16.95 -12.33
N ASN A 93 -9.67 -17.64 -12.74
CA ASN A 93 -9.77 -19.02 -13.24
C ASN A 93 -10.30 -19.98 -12.15
N ILE A 94 -9.85 -19.83 -10.90
CA ILE A 94 -10.33 -20.61 -9.76
C ILE A 94 -11.82 -20.33 -9.48
N LEU A 95 -12.23 -19.06 -9.53
CA LEU A 95 -13.62 -18.67 -9.36
C LEU A 95 -14.51 -19.24 -10.47
N ASP A 96 -14.04 -19.23 -11.71
CA ASP A 96 -14.71 -19.84 -12.86
C ASP A 96 -14.83 -21.36 -12.68
N PHE A 97 -13.78 -22.02 -12.17
CA PHE A 97 -13.82 -23.44 -11.82
C PHE A 97 -14.91 -23.77 -10.80
N TYR A 98 -15.00 -23.02 -9.69
CA TYR A 98 -16.05 -23.23 -8.69
C TYR A 98 -17.45 -22.92 -9.23
N THR A 99 -17.57 -21.85 -10.02
CA THR A 99 -18.85 -21.45 -10.62
C THR A 99 -19.35 -22.49 -11.61
N ASN A 100 -18.47 -23.05 -12.44
CA ASN A 100 -18.81 -24.12 -13.37
C ASN A 100 -19.13 -25.43 -12.64
N SER A 101 -18.40 -25.76 -11.58
CA SER A 101 -18.71 -26.91 -10.72
C SER A 101 -20.09 -26.78 -10.06
N LYS A 102 -20.46 -25.56 -9.65
CA LYS A 102 -21.80 -25.26 -9.11
C LYS A 102 -22.92 -25.49 -10.13
N LYS A 103 -22.71 -25.25 -11.42
CA LYS A 103 -23.71 -25.54 -12.46
C LYS A 103 -23.99 -27.04 -12.60
N LYS A 104 -23.00 -27.90 -12.32
CA LYS A 104 -23.08 -29.36 -12.42
C LYS A 104 -23.16 -30.06 -11.06
N TYR A 105 -23.61 -29.35 -10.01
CA TYR A 105 -23.54 -29.82 -8.62
C TYR A 105 -24.20 -31.19 -8.36
N LYS A 106 -25.19 -31.57 -9.18
CA LYS A 106 -25.90 -32.85 -9.10
C LYS A 106 -25.03 -34.04 -9.52
N ASP A 107 -24.07 -33.79 -10.40
CA ASP A 107 -23.23 -34.81 -11.04
C ASP A 107 -21.88 -34.97 -10.35
N LEU A 108 -21.58 -34.13 -9.35
CA LEU A 108 -20.30 -34.16 -8.63
C LEU A 108 -20.16 -35.48 -7.86
N ASN A 109 -19.03 -36.15 -8.10
CA ASN A 109 -18.61 -37.31 -7.36
C ASN A 109 -17.69 -36.91 -6.19
N GLU A 110 -17.27 -37.90 -5.40
CA GLU A 110 -16.43 -37.67 -4.22
C GLU A 110 -15.03 -37.12 -4.58
N ALA A 111 -14.46 -37.54 -5.71
CA ALA A 111 -13.18 -37.02 -6.19
C ALA A 111 -13.28 -35.54 -6.63
N ASP A 112 -14.38 -35.14 -7.26
CA ASP A 112 -14.64 -33.75 -7.61
C ASP A 112 -14.78 -32.88 -6.35
N LEU A 113 -15.53 -33.38 -5.36
CA LEU A 113 -15.68 -32.70 -4.08
C LEU A 113 -14.35 -32.57 -3.34
N LYS A 114 -13.48 -33.58 -3.41
CA LYS A 114 -12.13 -33.49 -2.86
C LYS A 114 -11.33 -32.37 -3.52
N LYS A 115 -11.31 -32.30 -4.85
CA LYS A 115 -10.64 -31.21 -5.59
C LYS A 115 -11.18 -29.82 -5.25
N ILE A 116 -12.49 -29.70 -5.04
CA ILE A 116 -13.11 -28.42 -4.65
C ILE A 116 -12.68 -28.01 -3.24
N LYS A 117 -12.67 -28.94 -2.28
CA LYS A 117 -12.31 -28.67 -0.87
C LYS A 117 -10.81 -28.44 -0.68
N GLU A 118 -9.99 -29.20 -1.39
CA GLU A 118 -8.53 -29.21 -1.29
C GLU A 118 -7.89 -28.50 -2.48
N ASN A 119 -8.52 -27.45 -3.00
CA ASN A 119 -7.97 -26.72 -4.14
C ASN A 119 -6.62 -26.08 -3.75
N GLU A 120 -5.52 -26.78 -4.04
CA GLU A 120 -4.16 -26.36 -3.71
C GLU A 120 -3.75 -25.11 -4.47
N GLU A 121 -4.32 -24.88 -5.66
CA GLU A 121 -4.06 -23.65 -6.41
C GLU A 121 -4.64 -22.43 -5.68
N TRP A 122 -5.85 -22.57 -5.12
CA TRP A 122 -6.47 -21.52 -4.30
C TRP A 122 -5.68 -21.25 -3.02
N LYS A 123 -5.27 -22.30 -2.29
CA LYS A 123 -4.48 -22.15 -1.06
C LYS A 123 -3.16 -21.43 -1.33
N SER A 124 -2.42 -21.87 -2.35
CA SER A 124 -1.16 -21.24 -2.74
C SER A 124 -1.34 -19.79 -3.19
N ALA A 125 -2.41 -19.49 -3.94
CA ALA A 125 -2.72 -18.12 -4.32
C ALA A 125 -3.03 -17.27 -3.08
N LYS A 126 -3.83 -17.77 -2.13
CA LYS A 126 -4.15 -17.08 -0.89
C LYS A 126 -2.93 -16.78 -0.04
N GLU A 127 -2.04 -17.75 0.16
CA GLU A 127 -0.78 -17.54 0.89
C GLU A 127 0.06 -16.43 0.27
N LEU A 128 0.11 -16.37 -1.07
CA LEU A 128 0.79 -15.30 -1.78
C LEU A 128 0.10 -13.93 -1.59
N ILE A 129 -1.24 -13.87 -1.60
CA ILE A 129 -1.99 -12.65 -1.29
C ILE A 129 -1.62 -12.14 0.11
N ASP A 130 -1.68 -13.02 1.10
CA ASP A 130 -1.40 -12.68 2.50
C ASP A 130 0.04 -12.15 2.65
N ALA A 131 1.02 -12.82 2.03
CA ALA A 131 2.42 -12.38 2.04
C ALA A 131 2.61 -11.01 1.39
N LEU A 132 2.01 -10.79 0.21
CA LEU A 132 2.11 -9.51 -0.49
C LEU A 132 1.40 -8.38 0.27
N ASN A 133 0.32 -8.68 0.98
CA ASN A 133 -0.37 -7.69 1.80
C ASN A 133 0.49 -7.26 3.00
N VAL A 134 1.17 -8.20 3.67
CA VAL A 134 2.14 -7.86 4.73
C VAL A 134 3.28 -7.00 4.20
N GLU A 135 3.82 -7.37 3.04
CA GLU A 135 4.89 -6.63 2.38
C GLU A 135 4.45 -5.19 2.05
N TYR A 136 3.23 -5.00 1.55
CA TYR A 136 2.66 -3.67 1.32
C TYR A 136 2.63 -2.82 2.60
N GLU A 137 2.15 -3.37 3.72
CA GLU A 137 2.08 -2.63 4.98
C GLU A 137 3.46 -2.21 5.50
N ILE A 138 4.49 -3.03 5.28
CA ILE A 138 5.89 -2.68 5.61
C ILE A 138 6.35 -1.51 4.74
N LEU A 139 6.13 -1.59 3.43
CA LEU A 139 6.55 -0.56 2.48
C LEU A 139 5.80 0.75 2.67
N LYS A 140 4.51 0.71 3.00
CA LYS A 140 3.71 1.90 3.34
C LYS A 140 4.28 2.62 4.55
N LYS A 141 4.61 1.89 5.63
CA LYS A 141 5.25 2.48 6.82
C LYS A 141 6.60 3.12 6.51
N GLN A 142 7.39 2.50 5.65
CA GLN A 142 8.68 3.08 5.21
C GLN A 142 8.46 4.38 4.44
N ALA A 143 7.51 4.40 3.50
CA ALA A 143 7.16 5.62 2.76
C ALA A 143 6.64 6.73 3.68
N ASP A 144 5.72 6.41 4.61
CA ASP A 144 5.16 7.39 5.54
C ASP A 144 6.23 8.00 6.46
N SER A 145 7.21 7.19 6.88
CA SER A 145 8.37 7.66 7.64
C SER A 145 9.23 8.65 6.83
N LEU A 146 9.46 8.38 5.54
CA LEU A 146 10.19 9.30 4.66
C LEU A 146 9.43 10.61 4.44
N ILE A 147 8.11 10.56 4.25
CA ILE A 147 7.25 11.75 4.12
C ILE A 147 7.30 12.57 5.40
N SER A 148 7.20 11.92 6.56
CA SER A 148 7.31 12.56 7.87
C SER A 148 8.68 13.21 8.06
N SER A 149 9.75 12.52 7.66
CA SER A 149 11.12 13.07 7.69
C SER A 149 11.23 14.32 6.83
N LYS A 150 10.68 14.33 5.62
CA LYS A 150 10.63 15.52 4.75
C LYS A 150 9.92 16.68 5.45
N ASN A 151 8.76 16.44 6.04
CA ASN A 151 7.98 17.47 6.72
C ASN A 151 8.71 18.04 7.95
N ASN A 152 9.41 17.19 8.71
CA ASN A 152 10.19 17.62 9.86
C ASN A 152 11.34 18.55 9.46
N GLU A 153 12.02 18.29 8.33
CA GLU A 153 13.06 19.19 7.81
C GLU A 153 12.48 20.57 7.45
N ILE A 154 11.28 20.60 6.86
CA ILE A 154 10.58 21.87 6.56
C ILE A 154 10.25 22.61 7.87
N ILE A 155 9.68 21.92 8.86
CA ILE A 155 9.34 22.53 10.16
C ILE A 155 10.59 23.08 10.86
N LYS A 156 11.69 22.32 10.85
CA LYS A 156 12.96 22.76 11.43
C LYS A 156 13.48 24.02 10.75
N TRP A 157 13.40 24.09 9.42
CA TRP A 157 13.77 25.28 8.67
C TRP A 157 12.90 26.50 9.07
N ILE A 158 11.58 26.33 9.16
CA ILE A 158 10.67 27.40 9.62
C ILE A 158 11.06 27.88 11.01
N GLY A 159 11.30 26.94 11.94
CA GLY A 159 11.72 27.25 13.31
C GLY A 159 13.01 28.06 13.36
N ASN A 160 14.03 27.65 12.62
CA ASN A 160 15.30 28.39 12.53
C ASN A 160 15.07 29.81 11.97
N LYS A 161 14.24 29.95 10.93
CA LYS A 161 13.96 31.25 10.32
C LYS A 161 13.28 32.22 11.29
N ILE A 162 12.35 31.74 12.11
CA ILE A 162 11.70 32.55 13.16
C ILE A 162 12.72 33.02 14.19
N VAL A 163 13.62 32.13 14.63
CA VAL A 163 14.68 32.48 15.59
C VAL A 163 15.62 33.54 15.01
N ASP A 164 16.06 33.37 13.78
CA ASP A 164 16.93 34.34 13.09
C ASP A 164 16.26 35.72 12.96
N GLN A 165 14.98 35.75 12.58
CA GLN A 165 14.22 37.00 12.48
C GLN A 165 14.03 37.67 13.83
N ASN A 166 13.74 36.90 14.89
CA ASN A 166 13.64 37.45 16.25
C ASN A 166 14.97 38.04 16.71
N LYS A 167 16.10 37.40 16.37
CA LYS A 167 17.43 37.93 16.67
C LYS A 167 17.67 39.25 15.93
N GLU A 168 17.36 39.32 14.63
CA GLU A 168 17.49 40.55 13.83
C GLU A 168 16.62 41.69 14.39
N ILE A 169 15.39 41.38 14.82
CA ILE A 169 14.51 42.36 15.46
C ILE A 169 15.11 42.87 16.77
N ASN A 170 15.60 41.96 17.63
CA ASN A 170 16.19 42.33 18.91
C ASN A 170 17.43 43.21 18.73
N GLU A 171 18.30 42.89 17.77
CA GLU A 171 19.48 43.71 17.44
C GLU A 171 19.07 45.13 17.00
N LYS A 172 18.06 45.26 16.12
CA LYS A 172 17.54 46.58 15.72
C LYS A 172 16.90 47.35 16.88
N VAL A 173 16.16 46.68 17.75
CA VAL A 173 15.57 47.31 18.94
C VAL A 173 16.67 47.84 19.86
N GLU A 174 17.72 47.05 20.10
CA GLU A 174 18.86 47.46 20.92
C GLU A 174 19.60 48.66 20.31
N GLU A 175 19.83 48.68 18.99
CA GLU A 175 20.40 49.84 18.29
C GLU A 175 19.53 51.10 18.49
N HIS A 176 18.22 50.99 18.34
CA HIS A 176 17.29 52.11 18.53
C HIS A 176 17.26 52.61 19.97
N VAL A 177 17.25 51.72 20.96
CA VAL A 177 17.32 52.09 22.39
C VAL A 177 18.64 52.81 22.70
N ASN A 178 19.77 52.29 22.23
CA ASN A 178 21.08 52.93 22.42
C ASN A 178 21.20 54.30 21.74
N LEU A 179 20.49 54.52 20.62
CA LEU A 179 20.41 55.83 19.98
C LEU A 179 19.57 56.82 20.80
N LEU A 180 18.48 56.36 21.41
CA LEU A 180 17.65 57.16 22.31
C LEU A 180 18.41 57.59 23.57
N ASP A 181 19.16 56.68 24.20
CA ASP A 181 19.99 56.97 25.38
C ASP A 181 21.11 57.99 25.11
N LYS A 182 21.54 58.16 23.85
CA LYS A 182 22.52 59.19 23.45
C LYS A 182 21.93 60.59 23.28
N ILE A 183 20.61 60.70 23.17
CA ILE A 183 19.90 61.96 22.96
C ILE A 183 19.45 62.58 24.30
N ILE A 184 19.23 61.74 25.31
CA ILE A 184 18.84 62.13 26.68
C ILE A 184 20.08 62.54 27.48
#